data_AF-A0A927PE44-F1
#
_entry.id   AF-A0A927PE44-F1
#
_cell.length_a   1.000
_cell.length_b   1.000
_cell.length_c   1.000
_cell.angle_alpha   90.00
_cell.angle_beta   90.00
_cell.angle_gamma   90.00
#
_symmetry.space_group_name_H-M   'P 1'
#
loop_
_entity.id
_entity.type
_entity.pdbx_description
1 polymer ?
#
loop_
_entity_poly.entity_id
_entity_poly.type
_entity_poly.pdbx_seq_one_letter_code
_entity_poly.pdbx_strand_id
1 'polypeptide(L)'
;RDMEMRMMYQGMKLDDYFKYTGQTREQVRDMYKPTATERVMNQLVIEAVMKAEEIKADDAEIDAEIAKFAEQNKKSLEEFKGMLSEGDKAYFAEIASMQKTLAFLKANAE
;
A
#
# COMPACT_ATOMS: atom_id res chain seq x y z
N ARG A 1 -12.90 -4.73 3.12
CA ARG A 1 -13.17 -3.31 2.81
C ARG A 1 -12.77 -2.97 1.37
N ASP A 2 -11.63 -3.45 0.86
CA ASP A 2 -11.22 -3.21 -0.55
C ASP A 2 -12.16 -3.75 -1.63
N MET A 3 -12.74 -4.96 -1.43
CA MET A 3 -13.71 -5.53 -2.35
C MET A 3 -14.98 -4.67 -2.42
N GLU A 4 -15.47 -4.23 -1.27
CA GLU A 4 -16.66 -3.40 -1.13
C GLU A 4 -16.47 -2.02 -1.77
N MET A 5 -15.29 -1.42 -1.60
CA MET A 5 -14.94 -0.17 -2.31
C MET A 5 -14.87 -0.36 -3.82
N ARG A 6 -14.17 -1.40 -4.31
CA ARG A 6 -14.09 -1.67 -5.76
C ARG A 6 -15.44 -1.97 -6.40
N MET A 7 -16.31 -2.69 -5.69
CA MET A 7 -17.64 -3.03 -6.19
C MET A 7 -18.59 -1.84 -6.17
N MET A 8 -18.53 -0.99 -5.14
CA MET A 8 -19.25 0.30 -5.15
C MET A 8 -18.83 1.17 -6.33
N TYR A 9 -17.54 1.23 -6.67
CA TYR A 9 -17.05 1.95 -7.84
C TYR A 9 -17.60 1.41 -9.17
N GLN A 10 -17.95 0.12 -9.22
CA GLN A 10 -18.57 -0.51 -10.40
C GLN A 10 -20.11 -0.50 -10.34
N GLY A 11 -20.72 0.21 -9.38
CA GLY A 11 -22.18 0.31 -9.24
C GLY A 11 -22.86 -0.97 -8.73
N MET A 12 -22.09 -1.95 -8.27
CA MET A 12 -22.62 -3.20 -7.70
C MET A 12 -22.63 -3.10 -6.17
N LYS A 13 -23.80 -3.26 -5.55
CA LYS A 13 -23.89 -3.46 -4.11
C LYS A 13 -23.39 -4.86 -3.77
N LEU A 14 -22.55 -4.96 -2.74
CA LEU A 14 -21.97 -6.23 -2.27
C LEU A 14 -23.06 -7.29 -2.00
N ASP A 15 -24.25 -6.84 -1.55
CA ASP A 15 -25.41 -7.70 -1.31
C ASP A 15 -26.02 -8.28 -2.59
N ASP A 16 -26.00 -7.55 -3.71
CA ASP A 16 -26.50 -8.06 -5.00
C ASP A 16 -25.50 -9.07 -5.60
N TYR A 17 -24.20 -8.86 -5.39
CA TYR A 17 -23.19 -9.85 -5.77
C TYR A 17 -23.33 -11.17 -5.02
N PHE A 18 -23.57 -11.13 -3.69
CA PHE A 18 -23.84 -12.34 -2.92
C PHE A 18 -25.11 -13.06 -3.35
N LYS A 19 -26.16 -12.32 -3.75
CA LYS A 19 -27.37 -12.91 -4.33
C LYS A 19 -27.14 -13.57 -5.69
N TYR A 20 -26.33 -12.95 -6.56
CA TYR A 20 -26.06 -13.48 -7.90
C TYR A 20 -25.07 -14.66 -7.91
N THR A 21 -24.07 -14.67 -7.02
CA THR A 21 -23.06 -15.74 -6.96
C THR A 21 -23.46 -16.89 -6.05
N GLY A 22 -24.55 -16.76 -5.29
CA GLY A 22 -25.00 -17.76 -4.31
C GLY A 22 -24.05 -17.92 -3.12
N GLN A 23 -23.06 -17.03 -2.97
CA GLN A 23 -22.08 -17.06 -1.88
C GLN A 23 -22.56 -16.24 -0.69
N THR A 24 -22.35 -16.75 0.52
CA THR A 24 -22.65 -15.98 1.75
C THR A 24 -21.50 -15.04 2.09
N ARG A 25 -21.82 -13.97 2.84
CA ARG A 25 -20.81 -13.03 3.35
C ARG A 25 -19.73 -13.72 4.19
N GLU A 26 -20.07 -14.80 4.90
CA GLU A 26 -19.11 -15.61 5.66
C GLU A 26 -18.15 -16.38 4.76
N GLN A 27 -18.65 -17.01 3.69
CA GLN A 27 -17.79 -17.74 2.74
C GLN A 27 -16.78 -16.81 2.08
N VAL A 28 -17.23 -15.62 1.69
CA VAL A 28 -16.34 -14.61 1.12
C VAL A 28 -15.33 -14.14 2.18
N ARG A 29 -15.77 -13.89 3.42
CA ARG A 29 -14.85 -13.53 4.51
C ARG A 29 -13.77 -14.60 4.73
N ASP A 30 -14.15 -15.88 4.75
CA ASP A 30 -13.23 -16.98 4.99
C ASP A 30 -12.26 -17.19 3.81
N MET A 31 -12.70 -16.94 2.57
CA MET A 31 -11.81 -16.93 1.41
C MET A 31 -10.75 -15.82 1.48
N TYR A 32 -11.09 -14.63 1.97
CA TYR A 32 -10.15 -13.51 2.09
C TYR A 32 -9.28 -13.57 3.35
N LYS A 33 -9.70 -14.31 4.37
CA LYS A 33 -9.00 -14.44 5.65
C LYS A 33 -7.53 -14.87 5.53
N PRO A 34 -7.15 -15.92 4.77
CA PRO A 34 -5.75 -16.33 4.67
C PRO A 34 -4.90 -15.23 4.01
N THR A 35 -5.32 -14.69 2.87
CA THR A 35 -4.58 -13.61 2.19
C THR A 35 -4.47 -12.35 3.03
N ALA A 36 -5.50 -11.98 3.79
CA ALA A 36 -5.46 -10.85 4.71
C ALA A 36 -4.48 -11.11 5.87
N THR A 37 -4.43 -12.34 6.38
CA THR A 37 -3.50 -12.73 7.44
C THR A 37 -2.05 -12.63 6.97
N GLU A 38 -1.73 -13.19 5.80
CA GLU A 38 -0.39 -13.10 5.22
C GLU A 38 0.03 -11.65 4.96
N ARG A 39 -0.87 -10.82 4.44
CA ARG A 39 -0.59 -9.39 4.22
C ARG A 39 -0.23 -8.66 5.51
N VAL A 40 -1.03 -8.86 6.57
CA VAL A 40 -0.77 -8.23 7.87
C VAL A 40 0.55 -8.74 8.45
N MET A 41 0.82 -10.04 8.37
CA MET A 41 2.10 -10.60 8.82
C MET A 41 3.29 -9.99 8.07
N ASN A 42 3.24 -9.92 6.75
CA ASN A 42 4.31 -9.33 5.94
C ASN A 42 4.53 -7.86 6.28
N GLN A 43 3.44 -7.10 6.47
CA GLN A 43 3.54 -5.70 6.87
C GLN A 43 4.19 -5.56 8.26
N LEU A 44 3.79 -6.39 9.23
CA LEU A 44 4.39 -6.40 10.57
C LEU A 44 5.86 -6.79 10.55
N VAL A 45 6.27 -7.74 9.69
CA VAL A 45 7.67 -8.12 9.51
C VAL A 45 8.49 -6.95 8.96
N ILE A 46 7.98 -6.27 7.92
CA ILE A 46 8.67 -5.11 7.34
C ILE A 46 8.78 -3.99 8.39
N GLU A 47 7.71 -3.72 9.15
CA GLU A 47 7.74 -2.72 10.22
C GLU A 47 8.74 -3.09 11.33
N ALA A 48 8.81 -4.38 11.70
CA ALA A 48 9.77 -4.85 12.68
C ALA A 48 11.22 -4.67 12.20
N VAL A 49 11.51 -4.98 10.94
CA VAL A 49 12.84 -4.81 10.34
C VAL A 49 13.19 -3.32 10.23
N MET A 50 12.25 -2.48 9.77
CA MET A 50 12.42 -1.02 9.75
C MET A 50 12.83 -0.46 11.10
N LYS A 51 12.17 -0.92 12.18
CA LYS A 51 12.47 -0.48 13.55
C LYS A 51 13.79 -1.05 14.07
N ALA A 52 14.09 -2.32 13.79
CA ALA A 52 15.30 -2.98 14.26
C ALA A 52 16.57 -2.39 13.65
N GLU A 53 16.53 -2.09 12.35
CA GLU A 53 17.66 -1.56 11.58
C GLU A 53 17.64 -0.02 11.47
N GLU A 54 16.68 0.64 12.15
CA GLU A 54 16.44 2.09 12.11
C GLU A 54 16.40 2.66 10.67
N ILE A 55 15.81 1.90 9.75
CA ILE A 55 15.75 2.27 8.33
C ILE A 55 14.83 3.47 8.17
N LYS A 56 15.43 4.60 7.80
CA LYS A 56 14.72 5.82 7.39
C LYS A 56 15.14 6.16 5.97
N ALA A 57 14.15 6.52 5.15
CA ALA A 57 14.43 7.13 3.86
C ALA A 57 15.09 8.49 4.04
N ASP A 58 16.07 8.77 3.19
CA ASP A 58 16.62 10.12 3.06
C ASP A 58 15.74 10.98 2.13
N ASP A 59 16.00 12.30 2.12
CA ASP A 59 15.23 13.23 1.30
C ASP A 59 15.31 12.89 -0.21
N ALA A 60 16.42 12.28 -0.66
CA ALA A 60 16.60 11.91 -2.07
C ALA A 60 15.75 10.69 -2.46
N GLU A 61 15.63 9.70 -1.58
CA GLU A 61 14.77 8.52 -1.73
C GLU A 61 13.29 8.91 -1.68
N ILE A 62 12.93 9.84 -0.79
CA ILE A 62 11.57 10.40 -0.73
C ILE A 62 11.25 11.14 -2.03
N ASP A 63 12.17 11.97 -2.52
CA ASP A 63 12.02 12.69 -3.77
C ASP A 63 11.89 11.76 -4.97
N ALA A 64 12.62 10.65 -4.99
CA ALA A 64 12.52 9.64 -6.04
C ALA A 64 11.13 8.97 -6.05
N GLU A 65 10.58 8.63 -4.89
CA GLU A 65 9.22 8.06 -4.80
C GLU A 65 8.14 9.06 -5.20
N ILE A 66 8.29 10.33 -4.80
CA ILE A 66 7.39 11.40 -5.23
C ILE A 66 7.48 11.60 -6.75
N ALA A 67 8.68 11.55 -7.34
CA ALA A 67 8.88 11.67 -8.79
C ALA A 67 8.18 10.55 -9.55
N LYS A 68 8.34 9.31 -9.09
CA LYS A 68 7.69 8.14 -9.66
C LYS A 68 6.16 8.25 -9.60
N PHE A 69 5.60 8.76 -8.50
CA PHE A 69 4.17 9.02 -8.39
C PHE A 69 3.71 10.18 -9.29
N ALA A 70 4.51 11.23 -9.42
CA ALA A 70 4.23 12.35 -10.31
C ALA A 70 4.19 11.90 -11.78
N GLU A 71 5.14 11.08 -12.21
CA GLU A 71 5.18 10.49 -13.55
C GLU A 71 3.94 9.65 -13.86
N GLN A 72 3.50 8.80 -12.91
CA GLN A 72 2.26 8.03 -13.06
C GLN A 72 1.03 8.91 -13.23
N ASN A 73 1.02 10.08 -12.58
CA ASN A 73 -0.06 11.06 -12.65
C ASN A 73 0.13 12.09 -13.78
N LYS A 74 1.15 11.93 -14.64
CA LYS A 74 1.51 12.86 -15.73
C LYS A 74 1.71 14.30 -15.25
N LYS A 75 2.23 14.46 -14.04
CA LYS A 75 2.58 15.75 -13.42
C LYS A 75 4.09 15.85 -13.27
N SER A 76 4.61 17.07 -13.25
CA SER A 76 6.02 17.28 -12.91
C SER A 76 6.24 17.11 -11.40
N LEU A 77 7.48 16.74 -11.00
CA LEU A 77 7.85 16.59 -9.59
C LEU A 77 7.59 17.88 -8.79
N GLU A 78 7.93 19.04 -9.35
CA GLU A 78 7.73 20.33 -8.69
C GLU A 78 6.25 20.66 -8.46
N GLU A 79 5.40 20.46 -9.47
CA GLU A 79 3.97 20.67 -9.34
C GLU A 79 3.37 19.71 -8.32
N PHE A 80 3.79 18.44 -8.35
CA PHE A 80 3.27 17.43 -7.45
C PHE A 80 3.69 17.70 -6.01
N LYS A 81 4.97 18.01 -5.75
CA LYS A 81 5.49 18.43 -4.43
C LYS A 81 4.75 19.65 -3.87
N GLY A 82 4.44 20.63 -4.72
CA GLY A 82 3.68 21.81 -4.33
C GLY A 82 2.23 21.52 -3.92
N MET A 83 1.67 20.39 -4.38
CA MET A 83 0.32 19.94 -4.03
C MET A 83 0.29 19.04 -2.79
N LEU A 84 1.44 18.54 -2.33
CA LEU A 84 1.52 17.63 -1.18
C LEU A 84 1.31 18.38 0.15
N SER A 85 0.33 17.92 0.92
CA SER A 85 0.18 18.30 2.33
C SER A 85 1.28 17.67 3.19
N GLU A 86 1.41 18.11 4.45
CA GLU A 86 2.31 17.44 5.41
C GLU A 86 1.96 15.97 5.60
N GLY A 87 0.67 15.62 5.56
CA GLY A 87 0.21 14.23 5.63
C GLY A 87 0.67 13.41 4.42
N ASP A 88 0.63 14.00 3.23
CA ASP A 88 1.10 13.31 2.02
C ASP A 88 2.62 13.13 2.04
N LYS A 89 3.38 14.13 2.49
CA LYS A 89 4.84 14.03 2.66
C LYS A 89 5.22 12.92 3.65
N ALA A 90 4.51 12.81 4.77
CA ALA A 90 4.71 11.73 5.73
C ALA A 90 4.42 10.35 5.11
N TYR A 91 3.36 10.25 4.29
CA TYR A 91 3.04 9.03 3.56
C TYR A 91 4.14 8.63 2.55
N PHE A 92 4.68 9.59 1.80
CA PHE A 92 5.81 9.32 0.89
C PHE A 92 7.08 8.93 1.64
N ALA A 93 7.35 9.53 2.80
CA ALA A 93 8.45 9.13 3.67
C ALA A 93 8.31 7.69 4.18
N GLU A 94 7.09 7.29 4.53
CA GLU A 94 6.79 5.93 4.94
C GLU A 94 6.98 4.94 3.78
N ILE A 95 6.45 5.25 2.58
CA ILE A 95 6.64 4.42 1.38
C ILE A 95 8.12 4.25 1.05
N ALA A 96 8.88 5.35 1.03
CA ALA A 96 10.30 5.31 0.70
C ALA A 96 11.06 4.45 1.71
N SER A 97 10.75 4.56 3.01
CA SER A 97 11.37 3.75 4.06
C SER A 97 11.02 2.25 3.91
N MET A 98 9.78 1.96 3.50
CA MET A 98 9.33 0.61 3.18
C MET A 98 10.09 0.02 1.98
N GLN A 99 10.22 0.78 0.90
CA GLN A 99 10.97 0.35 -0.30
C GLN A 99 12.44 0.09 0.01
N LYS A 100 13.06 0.97 0.82
CA LYS A 100 14.43 0.79 1.30
C LYS A 100 14.60 -0.49 2.11
N THR A 101 13.62 -0.79 2.98
CA THR A 101 13.62 -2.02 3.77
C THR A 101 13.47 -3.26 2.89
N LEU A 102 12.63 -3.20 1.87
CA LEU A 102 12.53 -4.29 0.88
C LEU A 102 13.84 -4.49 0.11
N ALA A 103 14.50 -3.40 -0.28
CA ALA A 103 15.80 -3.46 -0.93
C ALA A 103 16.87 -4.05 -0.01
N PHE A 104 16.88 -3.66 1.27
CA PHE A 104 17.75 -4.23 2.30
C PHE A 104 17.50 -5.73 2.48
N LEU A 105 16.24 -6.15 2.63
CA LEU A 105 15.88 -7.57 2.75
C LEU A 105 16.31 -8.36 1.52
N LYS A 106 16.13 -7.80 0.31
CA LYS A 106 16.57 -8.44 -0.93
C LYS A 106 18.09 -8.58 -1.01
N ALA A 107 18.84 -7.57 -0.56
CA ALA A 107 20.31 -7.60 -0.56
C ALA A 107 20.88 -8.58 0.48
N ASN A 108 20.16 -8.83 1.57
CA ASN A 108 20.57 -9.78 2.63
C ASN A 108 19.97 -11.19 2.45
N ALA A 109 19.17 -11.42 1.41
CA ALA A 109 18.57 -12.71 1.11
C ALA A 109 19.46 -13.62 0.23
N GLU A 110 20.68 -13.18 -0.10
CA GLU A 110 21.72 -13.98 -0.78
C GLU A 110 22.67 -14.66 0.22
#